data_AF-A0A819HVE4-F1
#
_entry.id   AF-A0A819HVE4-F1
#
_cell.length_a   1.000
_cell.length_b   1.000
_cell.length_c   1.000
_cell.angle_alpha   90.00
_cell.angle_beta   90.00
_cell.angle_gamma   90.00
#
_symmetry.space_group_name_H-M   'P 1'
#
loop_
_entity.id
_entity.type
_entity.pdbx_description
1 polymer ?
#
loop_
_entity_poly.entity_id
_entity_poly.type
_entity_poly.pdbx_seq_one_letter_code
_entity_poly.pdbx_strand_id
1 'polypeptide(L)'
;MCVLFFASVAIANDNQVQQQQQQQINDPLIACLEKLTTAIEKIDAHMGQIDAHMGQIDAHIGQMNQYHIDNQIKLKLRGLHQRYTKLRKNDKRRKLIDLLGKLKFDQLVIFVKSASRCTALCKLLTEQGFSAIEIHYEIPQEQRLARCKEFKECQKRILVATNSFERDMGIDRVNIVFNYDMPEDTDTYLRQVTRAGRLGTKGLAITYVVNESDAAILIEIQSRFEVQITEMPDEINADTYIESRR
;
A
#
# COMPACT_ATOMS: atom_id res chain seq x y z
N MET A 1 69.32 -20.74 -69.51
CA MET A 1 69.17 -19.60 -68.57
C MET A 1 67.97 -18.72 -68.91
N CYS A 2 67.68 -18.40 -70.18
CA CYS A 2 66.54 -17.54 -70.55
C CYS A 2 65.13 -18.13 -70.35
N VAL A 3 64.91 -19.43 -70.61
CA VAL A 3 63.54 -20.02 -70.59
C VAL A 3 62.92 -20.04 -69.18
N LEU A 4 63.72 -20.28 -68.14
CA LEU A 4 63.28 -20.24 -66.74
C LEU A 4 62.95 -18.81 -66.27
N PHE A 5 63.60 -17.80 -66.86
CA PHE A 5 63.37 -16.39 -66.54
C PHE A 5 62.02 -15.92 -67.10
N PHE A 6 61.71 -16.26 -68.36
CA PHE A 6 60.42 -15.90 -68.98
C PHE A 6 59.22 -16.61 -68.34
N ALA A 7 59.35 -17.87 -67.95
CA ALA A 7 58.29 -18.58 -67.22
C ALA A 7 58.02 -17.95 -65.83
N SER A 8 59.07 -17.55 -65.12
CA SER A 8 58.94 -16.88 -63.81
C SER A 8 58.29 -15.49 -63.94
N VAL A 9 58.62 -14.74 -65.00
CA VAL A 9 58.01 -13.43 -65.28
C VAL A 9 56.54 -13.57 -65.66
N ALA A 10 56.16 -14.57 -66.47
CA ALA A 10 54.76 -14.82 -66.82
C ALA A 10 53.90 -15.22 -65.62
N ILE A 11 54.39 -16.13 -64.77
CA ILE A 11 53.71 -16.55 -63.53
C ILE A 11 53.60 -15.37 -62.54
N ALA A 12 54.62 -14.53 -62.43
CA ALA A 12 54.56 -13.33 -61.60
C ALA A 12 53.53 -12.32 -62.12
N ASN A 13 53.40 -12.16 -63.44
CA ASN A 13 52.44 -11.25 -64.04
C ASN A 13 50.99 -11.74 -63.90
N ASP A 14 50.74 -13.05 -64.08
CA ASP A 14 49.42 -13.66 -63.83
C ASP A 14 49.00 -13.53 -62.36
N ASN A 15 49.94 -13.74 -61.42
CA ASN A 15 49.68 -13.52 -59.99
C ASN A 15 49.36 -12.07 -59.67
N GLN A 16 50.01 -11.10 -60.33
CA GLN A 16 49.68 -9.67 -60.13
C GLN A 16 48.32 -9.29 -60.70
N VAL A 17 47.95 -9.84 -61.86
CA VAL A 17 46.62 -9.60 -62.47
C VAL A 17 45.51 -10.25 -61.63
N GLN A 18 45.72 -11.47 -61.13
CA GLN A 18 44.78 -12.13 -60.20
C GLN A 18 44.66 -11.36 -58.88
N GLN A 19 45.77 -10.86 -58.32
CA GLN A 19 45.75 -10.01 -57.12
C GLN A 19 45.00 -8.70 -57.36
N GLN A 20 45.21 -8.04 -58.50
CA GLN A 20 44.49 -6.82 -58.86
C GLN A 20 42.99 -7.04 -59.07
N GLN A 21 42.60 -8.12 -59.77
CA GLN A 21 41.18 -8.47 -59.95
C GLN A 21 40.51 -8.83 -58.62
N GLN A 22 41.23 -9.52 -57.73
CA GLN A 22 40.72 -9.89 -56.41
C GLN A 22 40.59 -8.69 -55.47
N GLN A 23 41.50 -7.71 -55.56
CA GLN A 23 41.35 -6.40 -54.90
C GLN A 23 40.14 -5.62 -55.43
N GLN A 24 39.94 -5.59 -56.75
CA GLN A 24 38.83 -4.88 -57.38
C GLN A 24 37.44 -5.39 -56.96
N ILE A 25 37.33 -6.67 -56.59
CA ILE A 25 36.09 -7.30 -56.11
C ILE A 25 35.94 -7.14 -54.58
N ASN A 26 37.03 -7.24 -53.83
CA ASN A 26 36.99 -7.18 -52.36
C ASN A 26 36.74 -5.75 -51.83
N ASP A 27 37.28 -4.72 -52.46
CA ASP A 27 37.13 -3.32 -52.03
C ASP A 27 35.66 -2.85 -51.94
N PRO A 28 34.78 -3.07 -52.94
CA PRO A 28 33.37 -2.69 -52.84
C PRO A 28 32.59 -3.55 -51.83
N LEU A 29 32.99 -4.81 -51.62
CA LEU A 29 32.41 -5.71 -50.62
C LEU A 29 32.73 -5.24 -49.20
N ILE A 30 33.98 -4.84 -48.94
CA ILE A 30 34.42 -4.26 -47.65
C ILE A 30 33.69 -2.94 -47.40
N ALA A 31 33.61 -2.05 -48.39
CA ALA A 31 32.88 -0.79 -48.25
C ALA A 31 31.37 -1.00 -48.00
N CYS A 32 30.78 -2.09 -48.52
CA CYS A 32 29.40 -2.47 -48.24
C CYS A 32 29.24 -2.98 -46.80
N LEU A 33 30.15 -3.83 -46.33
CA LEU A 33 30.17 -4.34 -44.96
C LEU A 33 30.36 -3.21 -43.94
N GLU A 34 31.26 -2.26 -44.18
CA GLU A 34 31.44 -1.09 -43.30
C GLU A 34 30.15 -0.26 -43.17
N LYS A 35 29.45 -0.03 -44.30
CA LYS A 35 28.15 0.66 -44.28
C LYS A 35 27.08 -0.10 -43.49
N LEU A 36 27.05 -1.43 -43.62
CA LEU A 36 26.16 -2.30 -42.83
C LEU A 36 26.50 -2.26 -41.34
N THR A 37 27.78 -2.31 -40.97
CA THR A 37 28.22 -2.20 -39.57
C THR A 37 27.83 -0.86 -38.97
N THR A 38 28.08 0.26 -39.67
CA THR A 38 27.65 1.60 -39.21
C THR A 38 26.12 1.69 -39.11
N ALA A 39 25.37 1.00 -39.97
CA ALA A 39 23.91 0.96 -39.87
C ALA A 39 23.43 0.17 -38.64
N ILE A 40 24.08 -0.95 -38.31
CA ILE A 40 23.82 -1.74 -37.09
C ILE A 40 24.12 -0.90 -35.85
N GLU A 41 25.27 -0.23 -35.79
CA GLU A 41 25.63 0.65 -34.66
C GLU A 41 24.60 1.77 -34.44
N LYS A 42 24.05 2.34 -35.52
CA LYS A 42 22.97 3.33 -35.44
C LYS A 42 21.66 2.72 -34.92
N ILE A 43 21.32 1.50 -35.34
CA ILE A 43 20.14 0.80 -34.84
C ILE A 43 20.28 0.51 -33.34
N ASP A 44 21.43 0.02 -32.90
CA ASP A 44 21.71 -0.24 -31.48
C ASP A 44 21.64 1.04 -30.65
N ALA A 45 22.18 2.16 -31.17
CA ALA A 45 22.04 3.46 -30.52
C ALA A 45 20.57 3.90 -30.40
N HIS A 46 19.76 3.69 -31.44
CA HIS A 46 18.33 3.97 -31.39
C HIS A 46 17.56 3.05 -30.45
N MET A 47 17.89 1.75 -30.38
CA MET A 47 17.30 0.83 -29.40
C MET A 47 17.64 1.27 -27.98
N GLY A 48 18.89 1.67 -27.71
CA GLY A 48 19.28 2.20 -26.41
C GLY A 48 18.53 3.47 -26.01
N GLN A 49 18.22 4.35 -26.98
CA GLN A 49 17.35 5.51 -26.76
C GLN A 49 15.91 5.10 -26.44
N ILE A 50 15.37 4.10 -27.15
CA ILE A 50 14.02 3.58 -26.91
C ILE A 50 13.92 2.97 -25.51
N ASP A 51 14.90 2.16 -25.10
CA ASP A 51 14.94 1.56 -23.77
C ASP A 51 14.99 2.63 -22.67
N ALA A 52 15.78 3.68 -22.87
CA ALA A 52 15.83 4.81 -21.95
C ALA A 52 14.46 5.53 -21.86
N HIS A 53 13.79 5.75 -22.99
CA HIS A 53 12.45 6.33 -23.03
C HIS A 53 11.40 5.41 -22.38
N MET A 54 11.46 4.09 -22.59
CA MET A 54 10.58 3.14 -21.91
C MET A 54 10.78 3.17 -20.40
N GLY A 55 12.04 3.21 -19.93
CA GLY A 55 12.33 3.37 -18.49
C GLY A 55 11.77 4.67 -17.90
N GLN A 56 11.81 5.77 -18.65
CA GLN A 56 11.17 7.03 -18.25
C GLN A 56 9.63 6.92 -18.21
N ILE A 57 9.02 6.26 -19.20
CA ILE A 57 7.58 6.03 -19.27
C ILE A 57 7.12 5.16 -18.08
N ASP A 58 7.83 4.08 -17.78
CA ASP A 58 7.51 3.20 -16.65
C ASP A 58 7.59 3.95 -15.32
N ALA A 59 8.61 4.78 -15.14
CA ALA A 59 8.72 5.64 -13.96
C ALA A 59 7.55 6.62 -13.87
N HIS A 60 7.14 7.23 -14.98
CA HIS A 60 6.02 8.17 -15.03
C HIS A 60 4.67 7.49 -14.75
N ILE A 61 4.44 6.30 -15.33
CA ILE A 61 3.27 5.47 -15.05
C ILE A 61 3.23 5.09 -13.57
N GLY A 62 4.38 4.71 -12.99
CA GLY A 62 4.51 4.42 -11.56
C GLY A 62 4.10 5.61 -10.69
N GLN A 63 4.63 6.81 -10.99
CA GLN A 63 4.27 8.04 -10.28
C GLN A 63 2.79 8.39 -10.41
N MET A 64 2.23 8.27 -11.62
CA MET A 64 0.82 8.57 -11.88
C MET A 64 -0.13 7.61 -11.16
N ASN A 65 0.20 6.31 -11.12
CA ASN A 65 -0.54 5.32 -10.36
C ASN A 65 -0.51 5.63 -8.86
N GLN A 66 0.66 5.99 -8.33
CA GLN A 66 0.80 6.37 -6.92
C GLN A 66 -0.05 7.60 -6.58
N TYR A 67 -0.01 8.64 -7.41
CA TYR A 67 -0.84 9.84 -7.24
C TYR A 67 -2.34 9.53 -7.27
N HIS A 68 -2.78 8.60 -8.13
CA HIS A 68 -4.17 8.20 -8.19
C HIS A 68 -4.60 7.44 -6.91
N ILE A 69 -3.74 6.57 -6.39
CA ILE A 69 -3.96 5.86 -5.13
C ILE A 69 -4.07 6.86 -3.96
N ASP A 70 -3.12 7.79 -3.85
CA ASP A 70 -3.08 8.76 -2.75
C ASP A 70 -4.32 9.67 -2.76
N ASN A 71 -4.80 10.07 -3.94
CA ASN A 71 -6.05 10.82 -4.05
C ASN A 71 -7.27 10.00 -3.64
N GLN A 72 -7.35 8.72 -4.00
CA GLN A 72 -8.44 7.85 -3.54
C GLN A 72 -8.42 7.69 -2.02
N ILE A 73 -7.24 7.61 -1.41
CA ILE A 73 -7.09 7.51 0.04
C ILE A 73 -7.56 8.80 0.72
N LYS A 74 -7.13 9.96 0.23
CA LYS A 74 -7.55 11.26 0.74
C LYS A 74 -9.06 11.45 0.65
N LEU A 75 -9.68 10.97 -0.43
CA LEU A 75 -11.14 10.93 -0.58
C LEU A 75 -11.83 10.04 0.46
N LYS A 76 -11.23 8.89 0.83
CA LYS A 76 -11.80 7.98 1.83
C LYS A 76 -11.73 8.53 3.26
N LEU A 77 -10.70 9.31 3.58
CA LEU A 77 -10.54 9.93 4.91
C LEU A 77 -11.36 11.21 5.08
N ARG A 78 -11.91 11.75 3.98
CA ARG A 78 -12.76 12.94 4.03
C ARG A 78 -14.07 12.64 4.75
N GLY A 79 -14.34 13.38 5.83
CA GLY A 79 -15.54 13.20 6.67
C GLY A 79 -15.34 12.28 7.88
N LEU A 80 -14.17 11.63 7.97
CA LEU A 80 -13.77 10.87 9.15
C LEU A 80 -13.10 11.79 10.17
N HIS A 81 -13.70 11.94 11.35
CA HIS A 81 -13.09 12.64 12.46
C HIS A 81 -12.05 11.73 13.12
N GLN A 82 -10.77 12.13 13.05
CA GLN A 82 -9.67 11.35 13.59
C GLN A 82 -9.12 12.03 14.83
N ARG A 83 -9.02 11.27 15.94
CA ARG A 83 -8.52 11.75 17.23
C ARG A 83 -7.53 10.76 17.82
N TYR A 84 -6.60 11.27 18.62
CA TYR A 84 -5.73 10.43 19.45
C TYR A 84 -5.91 10.73 20.94
N THR A 85 -5.57 9.78 21.79
CA THR A 85 -5.47 10.01 23.25
C THR A 85 -4.11 9.52 23.71
N LYS A 86 -3.34 10.38 24.38
CA LYS A 86 -2.08 10.00 25.00
C LYS A 86 -2.34 9.49 26.42
N LEU A 87 -1.84 8.31 26.74
CA LEU A 87 -2.09 7.69 28.06
C LEU A 87 -1.07 6.59 28.39
N ARG A 88 -0.96 6.24 29.67
CA ARG A 88 -0.15 5.08 30.08
C ARG A 88 -0.87 3.78 29.74
N LYS A 89 -0.10 2.70 29.55
CA LYS A 89 -0.62 1.36 29.22
C LYS A 89 -1.70 0.87 30.20
N ASN A 90 -1.52 1.17 31.50
CA ASN A 90 -2.43 0.74 32.56
C ASN A 90 -3.75 1.54 32.57
N ASP A 91 -3.77 2.75 32.00
CA ASP A 91 -4.96 3.60 31.95
C ASP A 91 -5.89 3.26 30.79
N LYS A 92 -5.45 2.45 29.81
CA LYS A 92 -6.22 2.15 28.59
C LYS A 92 -7.62 1.63 28.87
N ARG A 93 -7.75 0.71 29.82
CA ARG A 93 -9.04 0.09 30.19
C ARG A 93 -10.01 1.12 30.75
N ARG A 94 -9.55 1.89 31.76
CA ARG A 94 -10.34 2.93 32.42
C ARG A 94 -10.77 4.00 31.41
N LYS A 95 -9.84 4.47 30.57
CA LYS A 95 -10.15 5.48 29.56
C LYS A 95 -11.12 4.97 28.50
N LEU A 96 -11.01 3.69 28.11
CA LEU A 96 -11.94 3.10 27.13
C LEU A 96 -13.35 3.05 27.69
N ILE A 97 -13.54 2.58 28.93
CA ILE A 97 -14.86 2.53 29.57
C ILE A 97 -15.46 3.95 29.69
N ASP A 98 -14.66 4.93 30.11
CA ASP A 98 -15.07 6.34 30.19
C ASP A 98 -15.55 6.87 28.82
N LEU A 99 -14.79 6.59 27.76
CA LEU A 99 -15.15 7.00 26.41
C LEU A 99 -16.41 6.27 25.91
N LEU A 100 -16.56 4.97 26.16
CA LEU A 100 -17.75 4.21 25.78
C LEU A 100 -19.02 4.70 26.53
N GLY A 101 -18.88 5.26 27.73
CA GLY A 101 -19.98 5.87 28.47
C GLY A 101 -20.39 7.25 27.96
N LYS A 102 -19.46 7.99 27.33
CA LYS A 102 -19.69 9.35 26.83
C LYS A 102 -20.10 9.40 25.35
N LEU A 103 -19.57 8.48 24.54
CA LEU A 103 -19.80 8.46 23.11
C LEU A 103 -21.13 7.79 22.76
N LYS A 104 -21.92 8.46 21.92
CA LYS A 104 -23.06 7.83 21.24
C LYS A 104 -22.56 7.03 20.05
N PHE A 105 -23.08 5.82 19.83
CA PHE A 105 -22.79 4.99 18.66
C PHE A 105 -23.88 3.93 18.49
N ASP A 106 -24.13 3.44 17.28
CA ASP A 106 -24.90 2.21 17.06
C ASP A 106 -23.99 1.00 17.23
N GLN A 107 -22.90 1.00 16.46
CA GLN A 107 -21.86 -0.03 16.48
C GLN A 107 -20.45 0.57 16.46
N LEU A 108 -19.52 -0.14 17.11
CA LEU A 108 -18.10 0.20 17.07
C LEU A 108 -17.20 -1.03 16.94
N VAL A 109 -16.00 -0.81 16.43
CA VAL A 109 -14.94 -1.83 16.35
C VAL A 109 -13.74 -1.37 17.15
N ILE A 110 -13.18 -2.27 17.94
CA ILE A 110 -11.97 -2.06 18.73
C ILE A 110 -10.86 -2.98 18.21
N PHE A 111 -9.78 -2.39 17.71
CA PHE A 111 -8.62 -3.13 17.24
C PHE A 111 -7.58 -3.30 18.34
N VAL A 112 -7.11 -4.54 18.51
CA VAL A 112 -6.05 -4.94 19.44
C VAL A 112 -5.00 -5.80 18.74
N LYS A 113 -3.79 -5.82 19.28
CA LYS A 113 -2.65 -6.46 18.60
C LYS A 113 -2.56 -7.99 18.70
N SER A 114 -3.33 -8.64 19.57
CA SER A 114 -3.19 -10.10 19.83
C SER A 114 -4.49 -10.75 20.26
N ALA A 115 -4.67 -12.04 19.97
CA ALA A 115 -5.83 -12.83 20.35
C ALA A 115 -6.12 -12.79 21.86
N SER A 116 -5.12 -13.06 22.71
CA SER A 116 -5.27 -13.00 24.18
C SER A 116 -5.81 -11.66 24.68
N ARG A 117 -5.36 -10.54 24.11
CA ARG A 117 -5.86 -9.19 24.45
C ARG A 117 -7.29 -8.98 23.96
N CYS A 118 -7.64 -9.53 22.80
CA CYS A 118 -8.98 -9.49 22.24
C CYS A 118 -9.97 -10.17 23.19
N THR A 119 -9.68 -11.41 23.58
CA THR A 119 -10.49 -12.18 24.53
C THR A 119 -10.60 -11.50 25.88
N ALA A 120 -9.47 -11.04 26.45
CA ALA A 120 -9.47 -10.38 27.75
C ALA A 120 -10.26 -9.07 27.74
N LEU A 121 -10.18 -8.28 26.66
CA LEU A 121 -10.90 -7.02 26.55
C LEU A 121 -12.40 -7.24 26.33
N CYS A 122 -12.77 -8.19 25.46
CA CYS A 122 -14.17 -8.55 25.22
C CYS A 122 -14.84 -9.06 26.50
N LYS A 123 -14.16 -9.93 27.25
CA LYS A 123 -14.64 -10.40 28.56
C LYS A 123 -14.87 -9.24 29.52
N LEU A 124 -13.89 -8.35 29.66
CA LEU A 124 -14.02 -7.15 30.52
C LEU A 124 -15.20 -6.29 30.11
N LEU A 125 -15.38 -6.03 28.81
CA LEU A 125 -16.50 -5.22 28.31
C LEU A 125 -17.85 -5.88 28.63
N THR A 126 -17.93 -7.20 28.46
CA THR A 126 -19.14 -7.97 28.80
C THR A 126 -19.45 -7.94 30.30
N GLU A 127 -18.42 -8.05 31.15
CA GLU A 127 -18.54 -7.92 32.61
C GLU A 127 -18.99 -6.52 33.06
N GLN A 128 -18.64 -5.49 32.29
CA GLN A 128 -19.11 -4.10 32.50
C GLN A 128 -20.51 -3.85 31.90
N GLY A 129 -21.17 -4.87 31.35
CA GLY A 129 -22.53 -4.77 30.80
C GLY A 129 -22.60 -4.30 29.34
N PHE A 130 -21.47 -4.18 28.64
CA PHE A 130 -21.49 -3.86 27.21
C PHE A 130 -21.79 -5.11 26.36
N SER A 131 -22.62 -4.96 25.33
CA SER A 131 -22.86 -6.01 24.34
C SER A 131 -21.67 -6.11 23.37
N ALA A 132 -20.67 -6.90 23.76
CA ALA A 132 -19.43 -7.12 23.04
C ALA A 132 -19.31 -8.53 22.45
N ILE A 133 -18.54 -8.65 21.37
CA ILE A 133 -18.15 -9.92 20.74
C ILE A 133 -16.71 -9.82 20.23
N GLU A 134 -16.02 -10.95 20.16
CA GLU A 134 -14.60 -11.02 19.76
C GLU A 134 -14.40 -11.85 18.50
N ILE A 135 -13.49 -11.39 17.65
CA ILE A 135 -13.02 -12.10 16.45
C ILE A 135 -11.50 -12.00 16.38
N HIS A 136 -10.81 -13.14 16.34
CA HIS A 136 -9.36 -13.20 16.18
C HIS A 136 -8.95 -14.52 15.52
N TYR A 137 -7.67 -14.62 15.13
CA TYR A 137 -7.15 -15.72 14.32
C TYR A 137 -7.22 -17.11 14.99
N GLU A 138 -7.19 -17.18 16.32
CA GLU A 138 -7.31 -18.44 17.08
C GLU A 138 -8.75 -19.01 17.13
N ILE A 139 -9.77 -18.23 16.75
CA ILE A 139 -11.15 -18.73 16.65
C ILE A 139 -11.32 -19.45 15.30
N PRO A 140 -11.91 -20.67 15.29
CA PRO A 140 -12.20 -21.40 14.07
C PRO A 140 -13.01 -20.56 13.06
N GLN A 141 -12.72 -20.70 11.76
CA GLN A 141 -13.32 -19.87 10.71
C GLN A 141 -14.85 -19.86 10.76
N GLU A 142 -15.48 -21.01 10.92
CA GLU A 142 -16.94 -21.15 11.02
C GLU A 142 -17.51 -20.30 12.17
N GLN A 143 -16.90 -20.36 13.35
CA GLN A 143 -17.33 -19.56 14.50
C GLN A 143 -17.11 -18.06 14.23
N ARG A 144 -16.02 -17.67 13.59
CA ARG A 144 -15.82 -16.24 13.25
C ARG A 144 -16.88 -15.74 12.28
N LEU A 145 -17.29 -16.54 11.30
CA LEU A 145 -18.37 -16.19 10.36
C LEU A 145 -19.71 -16.04 11.09
N ALA A 146 -20.02 -16.93 12.04
CA ALA A 146 -21.21 -16.83 12.88
C ALA A 146 -21.19 -15.54 13.73
N ARG A 147 -20.09 -15.26 14.42
CA ARG A 147 -19.92 -14.04 15.24
C ARG A 147 -19.97 -12.76 14.40
N CYS A 148 -19.39 -12.79 13.19
CA CYS A 148 -19.49 -11.69 12.23
C CYS A 148 -20.93 -11.45 11.80
N LYS A 149 -21.70 -12.52 11.56
CA LYS A 149 -23.14 -12.42 11.26
C LYS A 149 -23.91 -11.77 12.42
N GLU A 150 -23.69 -12.22 13.65
CA GLU A 150 -24.31 -11.60 14.85
C GLU A 150 -24.00 -10.10 14.96
N PHE A 151 -22.76 -9.70 14.68
CA PHE A 151 -22.38 -8.30 14.65
C PHE A 151 -23.10 -7.54 13.53
N LYS A 152 -23.10 -8.06 12.29
CA LYS A 152 -23.78 -7.42 11.15
C LYS A 152 -25.29 -7.28 11.33
N GLU A 153 -25.90 -8.19 12.06
CA GLU A 153 -27.34 -8.15 12.41
C GLU A 153 -27.63 -7.24 13.62
N CYS A 154 -26.64 -6.46 14.08
CA CYS A 154 -26.74 -5.55 15.23
C CYS A 154 -27.10 -6.24 16.56
N GLN A 155 -26.93 -7.56 16.68
CA GLN A 155 -27.13 -8.28 17.95
C GLN A 155 -26.06 -7.89 18.98
N LYS A 156 -24.88 -7.52 18.48
CA LYS A 156 -23.75 -7.04 19.26
C LYS A 156 -23.37 -5.65 18.80
N ARG A 157 -23.16 -4.74 19.76
CA ARG A 157 -22.84 -3.33 19.48
C ARG A 157 -21.33 -3.08 19.41
N ILE A 158 -20.54 -3.92 20.08
CA ILE A 158 -19.08 -3.77 20.12
C ILE A 158 -18.43 -5.01 19.54
N LEU A 159 -17.57 -4.84 18.55
CA LEU A 159 -16.67 -5.87 18.08
C LEU A 159 -15.25 -5.58 18.57
N VAL A 160 -14.61 -6.55 19.22
CA VAL A 160 -13.17 -6.52 19.50
C VAL A 160 -12.48 -7.44 18.50
N ALA A 161 -11.44 -6.96 17.80
CA ALA A 161 -10.81 -7.72 16.74
C ALA A 161 -9.29 -7.54 16.66
N THR A 162 -8.61 -8.53 16.07
CA THR A 162 -7.22 -8.42 15.60
C THR A 162 -7.19 -8.13 14.09
N ASN A 163 -6.13 -7.48 13.61
CA ASN A 163 -5.94 -7.00 12.22
C ASN A 163 -6.08 -8.07 11.12
N SER A 164 -6.05 -9.35 11.49
CA SER A 164 -5.95 -10.49 10.59
C SER A 164 -7.25 -10.92 9.89
N PHE A 165 -8.38 -10.25 10.10
CA PHE A 165 -9.70 -10.72 9.59
C PHE A 165 -10.55 -9.70 8.83
N GLU A 166 -9.99 -8.53 8.54
CA GLU A 166 -10.78 -7.38 8.10
C GLU A 166 -11.28 -7.46 6.65
N ARG A 167 -10.54 -8.10 5.73
CA ARG A 167 -10.94 -8.13 4.31
C ARG A 167 -12.08 -9.10 4.04
N ASP A 168 -12.04 -10.30 4.59
CA ASP A 168 -12.98 -11.37 4.21
C ASP A 168 -14.33 -11.28 4.93
N MET A 169 -14.42 -10.50 6.00
CA MET A 169 -15.63 -10.42 6.82
C MET A 169 -16.58 -9.31 6.41
N GLY A 170 -16.17 -8.35 5.57
CA GLY A 170 -17.04 -7.26 5.11
C GLY A 170 -17.72 -6.50 6.25
N ILE A 171 -16.99 -6.27 7.35
CA ILE A 171 -17.45 -5.48 8.49
C ILE A 171 -17.24 -4.02 8.11
N ASP A 172 -18.24 -3.45 7.46
CA ASP A 172 -18.28 -2.05 7.05
C ASP A 172 -19.47 -1.38 7.74
N ARG A 173 -19.45 -0.04 7.84
CA ARG A 173 -20.56 0.80 8.36
C ARG A 173 -20.68 0.88 9.88
N VAL A 174 -19.56 0.98 10.58
CA VAL A 174 -19.58 1.30 12.02
C VAL A 174 -19.44 2.81 12.22
N ASN A 175 -19.98 3.33 13.34
CA ASN A 175 -19.87 4.76 13.62
C ASN A 175 -18.48 5.12 14.12
N ILE A 176 -17.88 4.21 14.90
CA ILE A 176 -16.63 4.44 15.59
C ILE A 176 -15.67 3.28 15.35
N VAL A 177 -14.43 3.62 15.00
CA VAL A 177 -13.28 2.72 15.03
C VAL A 177 -12.36 3.14 16.17
N PHE A 178 -11.92 2.18 16.96
CA PHE A 178 -11.09 2.40 18.12
C PHE A 178 -9.80 1.57 18.02
N ASN A 179 -8.68 2.24 17.75
CA ASN A 179 -7.37 1.61 17.78
C ASN A 179 -6.87 1.60 19.23
N TYR A 180 -7.26 0.55 19.96
CA TYR A 180 -6.89 0.38 21.36
C TYR A 180 -5.40 0.12 21.50
N ASP A 181 -4.81 -0.60 20.54
CA ASP A 181 -3.37 -0.65 20.30
C ASP A 181 -3.04 0.10 19.01
N MET A 182 -1.90 0.81 18.99
CA MET A 182 -1.43 1.51 17.79
C MET A 182 -1.22 0.50 16.65
N PRO A 183 -1.64 0.81 15.42
CA PRO A 183 -1.40 -0.05 14.26
C PRO A 183 0.09 -0.19 13.98
N GLU A 184 0.48 -1.27 13.31
CA GLU A 184 1.89 -1.56 13.02
C GLU A 184 2.48 -0.61 11.98
N ASP A 185 1.65 -0.14 11.05
CA ASP A 185 2.03 0.76 9.97
C ASP A 185 0.84 1.63 9.54
N THR A 186 1.13 2.62 8.67
CA THR A 186 0.13 3.54 8.13
C THR A 186 -0.93 2.85 7.27
N ASP A 187 -0.59 1.77 6.58
CA ASP A 187 -1.53 1.04 5.71
C ASP A 187 -2.57 0.28 6.52
N THR A 188 -2.15 -0.25 7.67
CA THR A 188 -2.98 -0.93 8.65
C THR A 188 -3.91 0.05 9.31
N TYR A 189 -3.41 1.23 9.71
CA TYR A 189 -4.25 2.32 10.19
C TYR A 189 -5.35 2.65 9.17
N LEU A 190 -4.99 2.84 7.90
CA LEU A 190 -5.94 3.16 6.85
C LEU A 190 -7.02 2.07 6.69
N ARG A 191 -6.65 0.79 6.67
CA ARG A 191 -7.61 -0.33 6.54
C ARG A 191 -8.60 -0.42 7.70
N GLN A 192 -8.16 -0.08 8.90
CA GLN A 192 -8.98 -0.07 10.11
C GLN A 192 -9.93 1.12 10.12
N VAL A 193 -9.43 2.34 9.93
CA VAL A 193 -10.25 3.54 10.08
C VAL A 193 -11.23 3.75 8.94
N THR A 194 -10.96 3.19 7.76
CA THR A 194 -11.90 3.18 6.62
C THR A 194 -13.14 2.30 6.85
N ARG A 195 -13.22 1.57 7.98
CA ARG A 195 -14.44 0.88 8.42
C ARG A 195 -15.43 1.83 9.10
N ALA A 196 -14.93 2.94 9.65
CA ALA A 196 -15.74 4.00 10.22
C ALA A 196 -16.22 4.93 9.11
N GLY A 197 -17.54 5.14 9.07
CA GLY A 197 -18.16 5.91 8.00
C GLY A 197 -18.17 5.16 6.66
N ARG A 198 -19.20 5.38 5.87
CA ARG A 198 -19.27 5.06 4.44
C ARG A 198 -18.55 6.17 3.67
N LEU A 199 -18.21 5.93 2.40
CA LEU A 199 -17.81 6.98 1.46
C LEU A 199 -18.78 8.19 1.58
N GLY A 200 -18.28 9.30 2.12
CA GLY A 200 -19.02 10.54 2.28
C GLY A 200 -19.86 10.69 3.56
N THR A 201 -19.88 9.70 4.47
CA THR A 201 -20.62 9.82 5.75
C THR A 201 -19.69 10.12 6.92
N LYS A 202 -20.25 10.70 7.97
CA LYS A 202 -19.54 10.98 9.22
C LYS A 202 -19.12 9.68 9.93
N GLY A 203 -17.97 9.72 10.58
CA GLY A 203 -17.45 8.66 11.43
C GLY A 203 -16.38 9.18 12.38
N LEU A 204 -16.04 8.39 13.41
CA LEU A 204 -15.01 8.74 14.38
C LEU A 204 -13.94 7.63 14.45
N ALA A 205 -12.68 8.00 14.34
CA ALA A 205 -11.55 7.13 14.62
C ALA A 205 -10.80 7.65 15.83
N ILE A 206 -10.63 6.81 16.86
CA ILE A 206 -9.87 7.15 18.08
C ILE A 206 -8.68 6.21 18.19
N THR A 207 -7.48 6.76 18.39
CA THR A 207 -6.25 5.97 18.52
C THR A 207 -5.52 6.25 19.82
N TYR A 208 -5.13 5.19 20.53
CA TYR A 208 -4.32 5.31 21.75
C TYR A 208 -2.83 5.38 21.44
N VAL A 209 -2.17 6.36 22.04
CA VAL A 209 -0.71 6.57 21.97
C VAL A 209 -0.13 6.36 23.36
N VAL A 210 0.75 5.36 23.51
CA VAL A 210 1.28 4.98 24.83
C VAL A 210 2.75 5.32 25.01
N ASN A 211 3.53 5.13 23.97
CA ASN A 211 4.99 5.29 23.98
C ASN A 211 5.45 6.14 22.79
N GLU A 212 6.75 6.40 22.72
CA GLU A 212 7.34 7.21 21.65
C GLU A 212 7.27 6.53 20.28
N SER A 213 7.33 5.19 20.24
CA SER A 213 7.14 4.40 19.02
C SER A 213 5.76 4.63 18.41
N ASP A 214 4.72 4.60 19.24
CA ASP A 214 3.35 4.89 18.82
C ASP A 214 3.26 6.34 18.29
N ALA A 215 3.89 7.29 18.98
CA ALA A 215 3.91 8.68 18.55
C ALA A 215 4.61 8.87 17.19
N ALA A 216 5.68 8.13 16.92
CA ALA A 216 6.37 8.15 15.63
C ALA A 216 5.45 7.64 14.50
N ILE A 217 4.74 6.53 14.72
CA ILE A 217 3.76 5.99 13.76
C ILE A 217 2.63 7.00 13.52
N LEU A 218 2.13 7.66 14.57
CA LEU A 218 1.12 8.70 14.42
C LEU A 218 1.59 9.88 13.56
N ILE A 219 2.85 10.31 13.73
CA ILE A 219 3.45 11.36 12.89
C ILE A 219 3.54 10.90 11.43
N GLU A 220 3.95 9.65 11.20
CA GLU A 220 4.00 9.06 9.86
C GLU A 220 2.61 9.01 9.20
N ILE A 221 1.57 8.60 9.93
CA ILE A 221 0.17 8.60 9.47
C ILE A 221 -0.25 10.01 9.03
N GLN A 222 0.00 11.01 9.88
CA GLN A 222 -0.38 12.40 9.59
C GLN A 222 0.36 12.94 8.36
N SER A 223 1.65 12.63 8.23
CA SER A 223 2.47 13.04 7.09
C SER A 223 2.03 12.36 5.80
N ARG A 224 1.82 11.03 5.82
CA ARG A 224 1.50 10.24 4.63
C ARG A 224 0.13 10.58 4.05
N PHE A 225 -0.87 10.82 4.91
CA PHE A 225 -2.23 11.08 4.47
C PHE A 225 -2.61 12.58 4.46
N GLU A 226 -1.67 13.46 4.81
CA GLU A 226 -1.88 14.92 4.91
C GLU A 226 -3.09 15.26 5.80
N VAL A 227 -3.23 14.57 6.93
CA VAL A 227 -4.32 14.76 7.90
C VAL A 227 -3.79 15.26 9.23
N GLN A 228 -4.56 16.11 9.90
CA GLN A 228 -4.28 16.52 11.27
C GLN A 228 -5.13 15.70 12.24
N ILE A 229 -4.47 14.77 12.95
CA ILE A 229 -5.10 13.96 13.99
C ILE A 229 -4.85 14.69 15.31
N THR A 230 -5.89 15.32 15.82
CA THR A 230 -5.82 16.15 17.02
C THR A 230 -6.09 15.33 18.28
N GLU A 231 -5.62 15.82 19.42
CA GLU A 231 -5.93 15.16 20.70
C GLU A 231 -7.44 15.14 20.95
N MET A 232 -7.87 14.10 21.67
CA MET A 232 -9.25 13.91 22.08
C MET A 232 -9.66 15.03 23.05
N PRO A 233 -10.66 15.85 22.72
CA PRO A 233 -11.14 16.88 23.63
C PRO A 233 -11.91 16.24 24.80
N ASP A 234 -12.11 17.02 25.87
CA ASP A 234 -12.88 16.57 27.04
C ASP A 234 -14.36 16.33 26.70
N GLU A 235 -14.89 17.13 25.77
CA GLU A 235 -16.27 17.05 25.28
C GLU A 235 -16.30 16.84 23.76
N ILE A 236 -17.16 15.92 23.31
CA ILE A 236 -17.34 15.61 21.89
C ILE A 236 -18.80 15.69 21.55
N ASN A 237 -19.12 16.58 20.62
CA ASN A 237 -20.45 16.66 20.07
C ASN A 237 -20.70 15.48 19.12
N ALA A 238 -21.71 14.66 19.43
CA ALA A 238 -22.13 13.53 18.61
C ALA A 238 -22.47 13.91 17.16
N ASP A 239 -22.97 15.12 16.91
CA ASP A 239 -23.31 15.61 15.57
C ASP A 239 -22.08 15.73 14.65
N THR A 240 -20.87 15.73 15.21
CA THR A 240 -19.64 15.74 14.41
C THR A 240 -19.43 14.42 13.71
N TYR A 241 -19.74 13.29 14.36
CA TYR A 241 -19.38 11.97 13.84
C TYR A 241 -20.57 11.02 13.63
N ILE A 242 -21.79 11.44 13.96
CA ILE A 242 -23.04 10.73 13.67
C ILE A 242 -23.83 11.56 12.65
N GLU A 243 -24.34 10.92 11.62
CA GLU A 243 -25.33 11.54 10.74
C GLU A 243 -26.70 11.52 11.42
N SER A 244 -27.37 12.67 11.44
CA SER A 244 -28.77 12.75 11.87
C SER A 244 -29.60 11.87 10.95
N ARG A 245 -30.21 10.80 11.50
CA ARG A 245 -31.17 9.99 10.76
C ARG A 245 -32.35 10.90 10.39
N ARG A 246 -32.48 11.22 9.10
CA ARG A 246 -33.71 11.76 8.51
C ARG A 246 -34.65 10.63 8.16
#